data_AF-A0AAD4WK96-F1
#
_entry.id   AF-A0AAD4WK96-F1
#
_cell.length_a   1.000
_cell.length_b   1.000
_cell.length_c   1.000
_cell.angle_alpha   90.00
_cell.angle_beta   90.00
_cell.angle_gamma   90.00
#
_symmetry.space_group_name_H-M   'P 1'
#
loop_
_entity.id
_entity.type
_entity.pdbx_description
1 polymer ?
#
loop_
_entity_poly.entity_id
_entity_poly.type
_entity_poly.pdbx_seq_one_letter_code
_entity_poly.pdbx_strand_id
1 'polypeptide(L)'
;MEEKGEKTDRLSLFMQTRKKKKKNEDEEVFDYESANIINQFNQYLEEREEYEQDKDYREEVFTKVMGPDGHGRVRMYGTGITLSQVFGQSSRVPDIDENSIREELERQYQSQIDDLKSHYESKLGDLQSKYEDLSSQIHVMKALVSKLTQLKVEVNRCIKPAPTKT
;
A
#
# COMPACT_ATOMS: atom_id res chain seq x y z
N MET A 1 50.99 8.75 -28.58
CA MET A 1 49.97 9.81 -28.49
C MET A 1 48.83 9.21 -27.68
N GLU A 2 48.55 9.75 -26.50
CA GLU A 2 47.39 9.31 -25.72
C GLU A 2 46.13 9.77 -26.47
N GLU A 3 45.34 8.80 -26.94
CA GLU A 3 44.03 9.06 -27.51
C GLU A 3 43.19 9.67 -26.37
N LYS A 4 42.89 10.96 -26.47
CA LYS A 4 42.04 11.63 -25.48
C LYS A 4 40.69 10.96 -25.51
N GLY A 5 40.29 10.33 -24.39
CA GLY A 5 38.98 9.70 -24.26
C GLY A 5 37.87 10.67 -24.68
N GLU A 6 37.05 10.24 -25.62
CA GLU A 6 35.89 11.00 -26.06
C GLU A 6 34.87 11.10 -24.91
N LYS A 7 34.21 12.25 -24.77
CA LYS A 7 33.16 12.42 -23.76
C LYS A 7 31.93 11.62 -24.20
N THR A 8 31.84 10.38 -23.72
CA THR A 8 30.71 9.48 -23.98
C THR A 8 29.61 9.67 -22.92
N ASP A 9 28.36 9.70 -23.36
CA ASP A 9 27.16 9.70 -22.51
C ASP A 9 26.87 8.32 -21.90
N ARG A 10 26.05 8.27 -20.84
CA ARG A 10 25.73 7.03 -20.12
C ARG A 10 25.08 5.96 -21.00
N LEU A 11 24.19 6.39 -21.89
CA LEU A 11 23.51 5.54 -22.84
C LEU A 11 24.51 4.88 -23.81
N SER A 12 25.37 5.68 -24.44
CA SER A 12 26.42 5.15 -25.33
C SER A 12 27.42 4.29 -24.59
N LEU A 13 27.79 4.64 -23.35
CA LEU A 13 28.69 3.84 -22.53
C LEU A 13 28.09 2.45 -22.26
N PHE A 14 26.80 2.35 -21.97
CA PHE A 14 26.14 1.05 -21.82
C PHE A 14 26.17 0.23 -23.11
N MET A 15 25.76 0.84 -24.23
CA MET A 15 25.77 0.16 -25.53
C MET A 15 27.18 -0.33 -25.88
N GLN A 16 28.20 0.50 -25.66
CA GLN A 16 29.58 0.17 -25.98
C GLN A 16 30.17 -0.91 -25.06
N THR A 17 29.86 -0.89 -23.76
CA THR A 17 30.40 -1.86 -22.78
C THR A 17 29.70 -3.22 -22.84
N ARG A 18 28.47 -3.28 -23.37
CA ARG A 18 27.68 -4.52 -23.52
C ARG A 18 27.77 -5.16 -24.90
N LYS A 19 28.31 -4.45 -25.90
CA LYS A 19 28.73 -5.04 -27.18
C LYS A 19 29.92 -5.97 -26.94
N LYS A 20 29.67 -7.30 -26.92
CA LYS A 20 30.77 -8.28 -26.86
C LYS A 20 31.60 -8.22 -28.14
N LYS A 21 32.92 -8.38 -27.98
CA LYS A 21 33.85 -8.43 -29.12
C LYS A 21 33.48 -9.60 -30.04
N LYS A 22 33.17 -9.29 -31.30
CA LYS A 22 32.94 -10.27 -32.38
C LYS A 22 34.10 -11.26 -32.41
N LYS A 23 33.81 -12.55 -32.18
CA LYS A 23 34.78 -13.61 -32.51
C LYS A 23 34.66 -14.04 -33.98
N ASN A 24 33.48 -13.90 -34.59
CA ASN A 24 33.19 -14.16 -36.01
C ASN A 24 32.11 -13.17 -36.50
N GLU A 25 32.06 -12.87 -37.79
CA GLU A 25 31.67 -11.55 -38.31
C GLU A 25 30.21 -11.09 -38.18
N ASP A 26 29.18 -11.92 -37.94
CA ASP A 26 27.80 -11.46 -38.22
C ASP A 26 26.74 -11.58 -37.11
N GLU A 27 27.11 -11.78 -35.85
CA GLU A 27 26.10 -11.74 -34.78
C GLU A 27 26.62 -11.06 -33.51
N GLU A 28 26.11 -9.86 -33.23
CA GLU A 28 26.29 -9.17 -31.95
C GLU A 28 25.50 -9.95 -30.88
N VAL A 29 26.14 -10.94 -30.26
CA VAL A 29 25.52 -11.72 -29.18
C VAL A 29 25.53 -10.90 -27.90
N PHE A 30 24.46 -10.14 -27.69
CA PHE A 30 24.11 -9.54 -26.40
C PHE A 30 23.70 -10.64 -25.41
N ASP A 31 23.88 -10.41 -24.11
CA ASP A 31 23.07 -11.16 -23.15
C ASP A 31 21.58 -10.76 -23.35
N TYR A 32 20.65 -11.70 -23.18
CA TYR A 32 19.23 -11.49 -23.51
C TYR A 32 18.64 -10.24 -22.81
N GLU A 33 19.12 -9.95 -21.60
CA GLU A 33 18.72 -8.79 -20.81
C GLU A 33 19.24 -7.47 -21.40
N SER A 34 20.54 -7.37 -21.72
CA SER A 34 21.12 -6.19 -22.36
C SER A 34 20.55 -5.99 -23.77
N ALA A 35 20.27 -7.08 -24.50
CA ALA A 35 19.60 -7.01 -25.81
C ALA A 35 18.25 -6.30 -25.69
N ASN A 36 17.45 -6.71 -24.70
CA ASN A 36 16.14 -6.11 -24.45
C ASN A 36 16.25 -4.63 -24.04
N ILE A 37 17.23 -4.29 -23.19
CA ILE A 37 17.47 -2.90 -22.77
C ILE A 37 17.94 -2.04 -23.95
N ILE A 38 18.84 -2.55 -24.80
CA ILE A 38 19.34 -1.84 -25.99
C ILE A 38 18.19 -1.61 -26.98
N ASN A 39 17.30 -2.58 -27.17
CA ASN A 39 16.12 -2.39 -28.01
C ASN A 39 15.20 -1.30 -27.48
N GLN A 40 15.00 -1.23 -26.16
CA GLN A 40 14.23 -0.14 -25.54
C GLN A 40 14.89 1.22 -25.75
N PHE A 41 16.22 1.30 -25.65
CA PHE A 41 16.95 2.54 -25.96
C PHE A 41 16.73 2.96 -27.41
N ASN A 42 16.92 2.05 -28.36
CA ASN A 42 16.73 2.35 -29.78
C ASN A 42 15.31 2.84 -30.06
N GLN A 43 14.29 2.24 -29.44
CA GLN A 43 12.91 2.69 -29.58
C GLN A 43 12.71 4.15 -29.16
N TYR A 44 13.28 4.58 -28.03
CA TYR A 44 13.19 5.98 -27.58
C TYR A 44 14.09 6.92 -28.39
N LEU A 45 15.21 6.44 -28.93
CA LEU A 45 16.06 7.23 -29.81
C LEU A 45 15.40 7.46 -31.18
N GLU A 46 14.59 6.52 -31.67
CA GLU A 46 13.83 6.68 -32.92
C GLU A 46 12.74 7.76 -32.84
N GLU A 47 12.31 8.15 -31.64
CA GLU A 47 11.31 9.22 -31.45
C GLU A 47 11.84 10.60 -31.85
N ARG A 48 13.17 10.80 -31.94
CA ARG A 48 13.78 12.11 -32.25
C ARG A 48 15.01 11.98 -33.15
N GLU A 49 15.18 12.91 -34.09
CA GLU A 49 16.34 12.93 -34.98
C GLU A 49 17.64 13.18 -34.20
N GLU A 50 18.75 12.56 -34.62
CA GLU A 50 20.03 12.51 -33.88
C GLU A 50 20.59 13.89 -33.51
N TYR A 51 20.36 14.92 -34.34
CA TYR A 51 20.81 16.29 -34.06
C TYR A 51 19.97 17.02 -33.00
N GLU A 52 18.77 16.53 -32.68
CA GLU A 52 17.90 17.06 -31.62
C GLU A 52 18.09 16.32 -30.30
N GLN A 53 18.85 15.21 -30.31
CA GLN A 53 19.16 14.44 -29.11
C GLN A 53 20.28 15.13 -28.34
N ASP A 54 19.91 16.17 -27.61
CA ASP A 54 20.82 16.78 -26.66
C ASP A 54 21.19 15.82 -25.52
N LYS A 55 22.19 16.21 -24.73
CA LYS A 55 22.70 15.39 -23.62
C LYS A 55 21.61 15.10 -22.58
N ASP A 56 20.72 16.06 -22.36
CA ASP A 56 19.67 15.96 -21.35
C ASP A 56 18.57 14.99 -21.79
N TYR A 57 18.21 14.98 -23.07
CA TYR A 57 17.28 14.00 -23.64
C TYR A 57 17.84 12.58 -23.55
N ARG A 58 19.11 12.39 -23.91
CA ARG A 58 19.74 11.06 -23.84
C ARG A 58 19.83 10.54 -22.40
N GLU A 59 20.00 11.45 -21.45
CA GLU A 59 19.96 11.17 -20.03
C GLU A 59 18.55 10.82 -19.52
N GLU A 60 17.53 11.51 -20.02
CA GLU A 60 16.13 11.20 -19.75
C GLU A 60 15.76 9.81 -20.28
N VAL A 61 16.13 9.49 -21.52
CA VAL A 61 15.95 8.16 -22.12
C VAL A 61 16.64 7.09 -21.27
N PHE A 62 17.87 7.36 -20.82
CA PHE A 62 18.59 6.47 -19.93
C PHE A 62 17.83 6.21 -18.63
N THR A 63 17.39 7.27 -17.95
CA THR A 63 16.62 7.20 -16.70
C THR A 63 15.27 6.51 -16.87
N LYS A 64 14.61 6.68 -18.02
CA LYS A 64 13.30 6.08 -18.32
C LYS A 64 13.37 4.56 -18.47
N VAL A 65 14.42 4.05 -19.12
CA VAL A 65 14.63 2.61 -19.33
C VAL A 65 15.26 1.96 -18.10
N MET A 66 16.28 2.58 -17.50
CA MET A 66 17.06 2.00 -16.41
C MET A 66 16.52 2.32 -15.02
N GLY A 67 15.61 3.29 -14.92
CA GLY A 67 15.14 3.88 -13.67
C GLY A 67 16.10 4.94 -13.11
N PRO A 68 15.64 5.74 -12.13
CA PRO A 68 16.48 6.73 -11.47
C PRO A 68 17.64 6.09 -10.70
N ASP A 69 18.72 6.85 -10.56
CA ASP A 69 19.84 6.49 -9.71
C ASP A 69 19.41 6.41 -8.24
N GLY A 70 19.98 5.46 -7.50
CA GLY A 70 19.71 5.29 -6.08
C GLY A 70 20.60 6.18 -5.22
N HIS A 71 20.21 6.41 -3.95
CA HIS A 71 21.05 7.14 -3.01
C HIS A 71 22.43 6.50 -2.88
N GLY A 72 23.48 7.27 -3.21
CA GLY A 72 24.88 6.82 -3.17
C GLY A 72 25.24 5.76 -4.23
N ARG A 73 24.40 5.55 -5.26
CA ARG A 73 24.64 4.56 -6.32
C ARG A 73 24.27 5.12 -7.69
N VAL A 74 25.28 5.36 -8.52
CA VAL A 74 25.09 5.71 -9.93
C VAL A 74 25.07 4.42 -10.76
N ARG A 75 23.97 4.17 -11.47
CA ARG A 75 23.87 3.00 -12.37
C ARG A 75 24.99 3.09 -13.43
N MET A 76 25.53 1.93 -13.83
CA MET A 76 26.60 1.73 -14.84
C MET A 76 28.05 2.01 -14.44
N TYR A 77 28.32 2.82 -13.42
CA TYR A 77 29.70 3.03 -12.95
C TYR A 77 30.22 1.89 -12.04
N GLY A 78 29.57 0.74 -12.08
CA GLY A 78 29.81 -0.41 -11.21
C GLY A 78 29.29 -0.17 -9.79
N THR A 79 29.14 -1.26 -9.04
CA THR A 79 28.98 -1.19 -7.58
C THR A 79 30.35 -0.83 -7.00
N GLY A 80 30.79 0.41 -7.20
CA GLY A 80 31.90 0.95 -6.42
C GLY A 80 31.64 0.72 -4.93
N ILE A 81 32.70 0.68 -4.12
CA ILE A 81 32.55 0.48 -2.68
C ILE A 81 31.64 1.59 -2.16
N THR A 82 30.43 1.25 -1.70
CA THR A 82 29.50 2.26 -1.18
C THR A 82 30.13 2.89 0.05
N LEU A 83 29.75 4.13 0.37
CA LEU A 83 30.20 4.78 1.61
C LEU A 83 29.98 3.86 2.84
N SER A 84 28.89 3.08 2.83
CA SER A 84 28.57 2.06 3.82
C SER A 84 29.48 0.82 3.84
N GLN A 85 30.16 0.53 2.74
CA GLN A 85 31.15 -0.54 2.63
C GLN A 85 32.58 -0.06 2.94
N VAL A 86 32.91 1.22 2.69
CA VAL A 86 34.21 1.82 3.06
C VAL A 86 34.26 2.19 4.54
N PHE A 87 33.21 2.85 5.04
CA PHE A 87 33.19 3.42 6.39
C PHE A 87 32.40 2.57 7.40
N GLY A 88 32.00 1.34 7.00
CA GLY A 88 30.89 0.64 7.66
C GLY A 88 29.61 1.47 7.55
N GLN A 89 28.51 1.03 8.14
CA GLN A 89 27.42 1.94 8.45
C GLN A 89 27.97 3.05 9.35
N SER A 90 28.48 4.13 8.75
CA SER A 90 28.80 5.35 9.48
C SER A 90 27.46 5.95 9.87
N SER A 91 26.92 5.44 10.96
CA SER A 91 25.79 6.03 11.66
C SER A 91 26.28 7.35 12.25
N ARG A 92 26.37 8.38 11.41
CA ARG A 92 25.97 9.72 11.83
C ARG A 92 24.44 9.80 11.90
N VAL A 93 23.83 8.77 12.44
CA VAL A 93 22.54 8.92 13.11
C VAL A 93 22.95 9.68 14.38
N PRO A 94 22.33 10.83 14.71
CA PRO A 94 22.42 11.32 16.08
C PRO A 94 22.07 10.16 17.02
N ASP A 95 22.51 10.16 18.29
CA ASP A 95 21.99 9.20 19.28
C ASP A 95 20.47 9.39 19.39
N ILE A 96 19.74 8.81 18.45
CA ILE A 96 18.32 8.62 18.45
C ILE A 96 18.21 7.37 19.30
N ASP A 97 17.77 7.55 20.54
CA ASP A 97 17.47 6.44 21.40
C ASP A 97 16.40 5.59 20.71
N GLU A 98 16.85 4.52 20.06
CA GLU A 98 16.03 3.62 19.28
C GLU A 98 14.96 2.98 20.17
N ASN A 99 15.22 2.87 21.48
CA ASN A 99 14.24 2.46 22.47
C ASN A 99 13.17 3.54 22.67
N SER A 100 13.53 4.82 22.74
CA SER A 100 12.56 5.92 22.84
C SER A 100 11.62 5.97 21.64
N ILE A 101 12.10 5.75 20.42
CA ILE A 101 11.23 5.69 19.24
C ILE A 101 10.32 4.47 19.28
N ARG A 102 10.87 3.30 19.63
CA ARG A 102 10.10 2.06 19.72
C ARG A 102 8.99 2.17 20.78
N GLU A 103 9.31 2.72 21.94
CA GLU A 103 8.34 2.93 23.02
C GLU A 103 7.24 3.92 22.63
N GLU A 104 7.56 5.01 21.93
CA GLU A 104 6.56 5.97 21.49
C GLU A 104 5.61 5.36 20.46
N LEU A 105 6.16 4.55 19.55
CA LEU A 105 5.38 3.81 18.57
C LEU A 105 4.46 2.78 19.25
N GLU A 106 4.97 2.03 20.23
CA GLU A 106 4.17 1.10 21.04
C GLU A 106 3.06 1.83 21.80
N ARG A 107 3.36 2.98 22.41
CA ARG A 107 2.35 3.82 23.09
C ARG A 107 1.26 4.28 22.14
N GLN A 108 1.60 4.72 20.92
CA GLN A 108 0.59 5.12 19.93
C GLN A 108 -0.30 3.96 19.51
N TYR A 109 0.27 2.79 19.20
CA TYR A 109 -0.53 1.64 18.82
C TYR A 109 -1.43 1.17 19.97
N GLN A 110 -0.90 1.17 21.19
CA GLN A 110 -1.68 0.82 22.36
C GLN A 110 -2.85 1.79 22.58
N SER A 111 -2.60 3.11 22.47
CA SER A 111 -3.65 4.13 22.56
C SER A 111 -4.73 3.93 21.50
N GLN A 112 -4.35 3.67 20.24
CA GLN A 112 -5.33 3.42 19.16
C GLN A 112 -6.18 2.17 19.42
N ILE A 113 -5.56 1.11 19.94
CA ILE A 113 -6.27 -0.13 20.30
C ILE A 113 -7.26 0.15 21.44
N ASP A 114 -6.85 0.87 22.46
CA ASP A 114 -7.67 1.19 23.62
C ASP A 114 -8.84 2.11 23.26
N ASP A 115 -8.60 3.13 22.42
CA ASP A 115 -9.64 4.01 21.89
C ASP A 115 -10.68 3.23 21.07
N LEU A 116 -10.20 2.36 20.17
CA LEU A 116 -11.07 1.55 19.33
C LEU A 116 -11.90 0.58 20.17
N LYS A 117 -11.28 -0.06 21.16
CA LYS A 117 -11.94 -0.96 22.11
C LYS A 117 -13.01 -0.23 22.90
N SER A 118 -12.69 0.92 23.48
CA SER A 118 -13.64 1.74 24.26
C SER A 118 -14.84 2.18 23.41
N HIS A 119 -14.59 2.62 22.16
CA HIS A 119 -15.66 3.00 21.23
C HIS A 119 -16.62 1.84 20.93
N TYR A 120 -16.11 0.62 20.74
CA TYR A 120 -16.96 -0.55 20.49
C TYR A 120 -17.67 -1.05 21.76
N GLU A 121 -17.02 -1.00 22.93
CA GLU A 121 -17.65 -1.30 24.21
C GLU A 121 -18.82 -0.36 24.49
N SER A 122 -18.65 0.94 24.24
CA SER A 122 -19.74 1.92 24.35
C SER A 122 -20.90 1.60 23.40
N LYS A 123 -20.62 1.29 22.13
CA LYS A 123 -21.67 0.92 21.16
C LYS A 123 -22.42 -0.35 21.56
N LEU A 124 -21.73 -1.33 22.13
CA LEU A 124 -22.36 -2.55 22.64
C LEU A 124 -23.26 -2.24 23.83
N GLY A 125 -22.79 -1.40 24.78
CA GLY A 125 -23.59 -0.95 25.92
C GLY A 125 -24.87 -0.24 25.51
N ASP A 126 -24.78 0.71 24.57
CA ASP A 126 -25.95 1.43 24.04
C ASP A 126 -26.96 0.49 23.38
N LEU A 127 -26.48 -0.49 22.61
CA LEU A 127 -27.34 -1.45 21.93
C LEU A 127 -28.01 -2.40 22.94
N GLN A 128 -27.28 -2.82 23.97
CA GLN A 128 -27.82 -3.64 25.05
C GLN A 128 -28.91 -2.88 25.82
N SER A 129 -28.70 -1.61 26.17
CA SER A 129 -29.72 -0.79 26.83
C SER A 129 -31.00 -0.69 25.99
N LYS A 130 -30.87 -0.45 24.68
CA LYS A 130 -32.03 -0.41 23.77
C LYS A 130 -32.78 -1.74 23.71
N TYR A 131 -32.05 -2.86 23.78
CA TYR A 131 -32.66 -4.18 23.79
C TYR A 131 -33.46 -4.43 25.08
N GLU A 132 -32.91 -4.05 26.24
CA GLU A 132 -33.59 -4.19 27.53
C GLU A 132 -34.85 -3.31 27.61
N ASP A 133 -34.79 -2.08 27.10
CA ASP A 133 -35.95 -1.18 27.03
C ASP A 133 -37.05 -1.77 26.15
N LEU A 134 -36.70 -2.29 24.97
CA LEU A 134 -37.65 -2.92 24.07
C LEU A 134 -38.26 -4.19 24.67
N SER A 135 -37.43 -5.02 25.32
CA SER A 135 -37.86 -6.22 26.03
C SER A 135 -38.87 -5.89 27.14
N SER A 136 -38.61 -4.82 27.89
CA SER A 136 -39.50 -4.30 28.92
C SER A 136 -40.85 -3.84 28.34
N GLN A 137 -40.83 -3.09 27.23
CA GLN A 137 -42.05 -2.68 26.53
C GLN A 137 -42.86 -3.88 26.03
N ILE A 138 -42.20 -4.90 25.49
CA ILE A 138 -42.86 -6.14 25.05
C ILE A 138 -43.54 -6.84 26.24
N HIS A 139 -42.89 -6.91 27.40
CA HIS A 139 -43.50 -7.48 28.60
C HIS A 139 -44.77 -6.73 29.03
N VAL A 140 -44.74 -5.40 29.00
CA VAL A 140 -45.90 -4.55 29.33
C VAL A 140 -47.04 -4.79 28.31
N MET A 141 -46.73 -4.77 27.02
CA MET A 141 -47.72 -5.03 25.97
C MET A 141 -48.34 -6.42 26.11
N LYS A 142 -47.53 -7.43 26.38
CA LYS A 142 -48.00 -8.81 26.61
C LYS A 142 -48.99 -8.87 27.77
N ALA A 143 -48.71 -8.18 28.89
CA ALA A 143 -49.62 -8.11 30.03
C ALA A 143 -50.93 -7.39 29.71
N LEU A 144 -50.89 -6.29 28.96
CA LEU A 144 -52.10 -5.57 28.52
C LEU A 144 -52.97 -6.42 27.60
N VAL A 145 -52.36 -7.12 26.65
CA VAL A 145 -53.08 -8.06 25.76
C VAL A 145 -53.77 -9.16 26.57
N SER A 146 -53.09 -9.75 27.57
CA SER A 146 -53.70 -10.73 28.46
C SER A 146 -54.88 -10.18 29.26
N LYS A 147 -54.83 -8.92 29.73
CA LYS A 147 -55.96 -8.27 30.40
C LYS A 147 -57.14 -8.04 29.46
N LEU A 148 -56.87 -7.56 28.24
CA LEU A 148 -57.90 -7.33 27.23
C LEU A 148 -58.60 -8.64 26.80
N THR A 149 -57.85 -9.73 26.66
CA THR A 149 -58.45 -11.05 26.34
C THR A 149 -59.32 -11.56 27.48
N GLN A 150 -58.90 -11.39 28.74
CA GLN A 150 -59.74 -11.71 29.90
C GLN A 150 -61.02 -10.88 29.96
N LEU A 151 -60.93 -9.56 29.79
CA LEU A 151 -62.10 -8.68 29.74
C LEU A 151 -63.05 -9.06 28.60
N LYS A 152 -62.51 -9.40 27.41
CA LYS A 152 -63.32 -9.85 26.27
C LYS A 152 -64.08 -11.15 26.60
N VAL A 153 -63.43 -12.11 27.26
CA VAL A 153 -64.09 -13.34 27.71
C VAL A 153 -65.20 -13.05 28.72
N GLU A 154 -64.96 -12.13 29.65
CA GLU A 154 -65.93 -11.73 30.67
C GLU A 154 -67.17 -11.06 30.06
N VAL A 155 -66.97 -10.06 29.19
CA VAL A 155 -68.06 -9.38 28.46
C VAL A 155 -68.88 -10.38 27.64
N ASN A 156 -68.23 -11.28 26.92
CA ASN A 156 -68.92 -12.32 26.15
C ASN A 156 -69.72 -13.28 27.04
N ARG A 157 -69.34 -13.47 28.30
CA ARG A 157 -70.13 -14.27 29.27
C ARG A 157 -71.39 -13.52 29.70
N CYS A 158 -71.28 -12.23 29.97
CA CYS A 158 -72.40 -11.39 30.41
C CYS A 158 -73.48 -11.18 29.34
N ILE A 159 -73.13 -11.26 28.05
CA ILE A 159 -74.06 -11.00 26.93
C ILE A 159 -74.80 -12.28 26.44
N LYS A 160 -74.42 -13.49 26.89
CA LYS A 160 -75.12 -14.71 26.45
C LYS A 160 -76.60 -14.70 26.89
N PRO A 161 -77.55 -14.77 25.95
CA PRO A 161 -78.97 -14.86 26.31
C PRO A 161 -79.26 -16.20 27.00
N ALA A 162 -80.12 -16.17 28.03
CA ALA A 162 -80.55 -17.35 28.77
C ALA A 162 -81.18 -18.39 27.81
N PRO A 163 -80.96 -19.70 28.01
CA PRO A 163 -81.56 -20.72 27.16
C PRO A 163 -83.08 -20.64 27.29
N THR A 164 -83.74 -20.33 26.16
CA THR A 164 -85.19 -20.47 26.01
C THR A 164 -85.55 -21.93 26.20
N LYS A 165 -86.15 -22.25 27.34
CA LYS A 165 -86.69 -23.59 27.63
C LYS A 165 -87.94 -23.79 26.75
N THR A 166 -87.85 -24.65 25.76
CA THR A 166 -88.99 -25.32 25.09
C THR A 166 -89.15 -26.71 25.64
#